data_AF-A0A0P0EGM9-F1
#
_entry.id   AF-A0A0P0EGM9-F1
#
_cell.length_a   1.000
_cell.length_b   1.000
_cell.length_c   1.000
_cell.angle_alpha   90.00
_cell.angle_beta   90.00
_cell.angle_gamma   90.00
#
_symmetry.space_group_name_H-M   'P 1'
#
loop_
_entity.id
_entity.type
_entity.pdbx_description
1 polymer ?
#
loop_
_entity_poly.entity_id
_entity_poly.type
_entity_poly.pdbx_seq_one_letter_code
_entity_poly.pdbx_strand_id
1 'polypeptide(L)'
;MAGYPADRLSFPDILDPVLEAPDGDDTALDRAINEVAEALADSGTLIVDALGQAAYGVTDEEAVLGLIDTYIRVLLHLGEVEEAADMGEVIERIQSFQRRRKRRGSRAS
;
A
#
# COMPACT_ATOMS: atom_id res chain seq x y z
N MET A 1 33.13 3.10 -10.85
CA MET A 1 31.69 3.43 -10.97
C MET A 1 30.92 2.14 -10.80
N ALA A 2 30.52 1.81 -9.57
CA ALA A 2 29.66 0.67 -9.33
C ALA A 2 28.27 1.05 -9.81
N GLY A 3 27.79 0.42 -10.89
CA GLY A 3 26.40 0.49 -11.27
C GLY A 3 25.59 -0.15 -10.16
N TYR A 4 24.79 0.65 -9.45
CA TYR A 4 23.75 0.11 -8.60
C TYR A 4 22.79 -0.66 -9.51
N PRO A 5 22.46 -1.93 -9.23
CA PRO A 5 21.51 -2.65 -10.06
C PRO A 5 20.18 -1.88 -10.03
N ALA A 6 19.57 -1.74 -11.20
CA ALA A 6 18.24 -1.16 -11.38
C ALA A 6 17.11 -1.99 -10.70
N ASP A 7 17.46 -3.05 -9.97
CA ASP A 7 16.54 -3.95 -9.26
C ASP A 7 16.13 -3.46 -7.86
N ARG A 8 16.51 -2.23 -7.47
CA ARG A 8 15.88 -1.59 -6.31
C ARG A 8 14.60 -0.93 -6.80
N LEU A 9 13.47 -1.62 -6.60
CA LEU A 9 12.12 -1.07 -6.78
C LEU A 9 12.12 0.38 -6.24
N SER A 10 11.82 1.35 -7.10
CA SER A 10 11.62 2.71 -6.61
C SER A 10 10.29 2.73 -5.83
N PHE A 11 10.20 3.59 -4.82
CA PHE A 11 9.02 3.64 -3.95
C PHE A 11 7.68 3.78 -4.72
N PRO A 12 7.62 4.54 -5.84
CA PRO A 12 6.47 4.53 -6.75
C PRO A 12 6.19 3.16 -7.38
N ASP A 13 7.20 2.47 -7.91
CA ASP A 13 7.03 1.18 -8.61
C ASP A 13 6.48 0.08 -7.70
N ILE A 14 6.77 0.15 -6.38
CA ILE A 14 6.20 -0.78 -5.40
C ILE A 14 4.67 -0.67 -5.34
N LEU A 15 4.10 0.49 -5.65
CA LEU A 15 2.65 0.72 -5.59
C LEU A 15 1.92 0.34 -6.88
N ASP A 16 2.63 0.15 -8.00
CA ASP A 16 2.05 -0.13 -9.32
C ASP A 16 0.96 -1.22 -9.30
N PRO A 17 1.12 -2.37 -8.61
CA PRO A 17 0.07 -3.40 -8.60
C PRO A 17 -1.28 -2.87 -8.10
N VAL A 18 -1.26 -2.01 -7.08
CA VAL A 18 -2.47 -1.44 -6.47
C VAL A 18 -3.03 -0.30 -7.32
N LEU A 19 -2.18 0.50 -7.96
CA LEU A 19 -2.58 1.58 -8.86
C LEU A 19 -3.21 1.04 -10.16
N GLU A 20 -2.71 -0.08 -10.67
CA GLU A 20 -3.16 -0.69 -11.92
C GLU A 20 -4.31 -1.70 -11.73
N ALA A 21 -4.62 -2.09 -10.49
CA ALA A 21 -5.70 -3.04 -10.22
C ALA A 21 -7.04 -2.53 -10.79
N PRO A 22 -7.81 -3.32 -11.56
CA PRO A 22 -9.08 -2.87 -12.15
C PRO A 22 -10.14 -2.47 -11.11
N ASP A 23 -10.83 -1.35 -11.36
CA ASP A 23 -11.92 -0.90 -10.50
C ASP A 23 -13.07 -1.91 -10.44
N GLY A 24 -13.61 -2.11 -9.23
CA GLY A 24 -14.70 -3.05 -8.99
C GLY A 24 -14.28 -4.53 -8.96
N ASP A 25 -13.02 -4.86 -9.25
CA ASP A 25 -12.49 -6.22 -9.09
C ASP A 25 -11.80 -6.37 -7.71
N ASP A 26 -12.60 -6.81 -6.74
CA ASP A 26 -12.11 -7.09 -5.37
C ASP A 26 -11.06 -8.21 -5.34
N THR A 27 -11.05 -9.13 -6.32
CA THR A 27 -10.07 -10.24 -6.35
C THR A 27 -8.73 -9.76 -6.89
N ALA A 28 -8.76 -8.94 -7.94
CA ALA A 28 -7.55 -8.31 -8.46
C ALA A 28 -6.94 -7.36 -7.43
N LEU A 29 -7.76 -6.58 -6.73
CA LEU A 29 -7.28 -5.69 -5.66
C LEU A 29 -6.66 -6.46 -4.48
N ASP A 30 -7.26 -7.57 -4.05
CA ASP A 30 -6.71 -8.42 -2.97
C ASP A 30 -5.32 -8.97 -3.35
N ARG A 31 -5.16 -9.42 -4.61
CA ARG A 31 -3.86 -9.88 -5.12
C ARG A 31 -2.83 -8.75 -5.18
N ALA A 32 -3.22 -7.61 -5.70
CA ALA A 32 -2.35 -6.43 -5.77
C ALA A 32 -1.86 -6.02 -4.37
N ILE A 33 -2.75 -5.97 -3.38
CA ILE A 33 -2.37 -5.66 -2.00
C ILE A 33 -1.36 -6.68 -1.47
N ASN A 34 -1.59 -7.97 -1.70
CA ASN A 34 -0.68 -9.03 -1.29
C ASN A 34 0.70 -8.88 -1.95
N GLU A 35 0.76 -8.61 -3.26
CA GLU A 35 2.01 -8.41 -4.00
C GLU A 35 2.82 -7.23 -3.45
N VAL A 36 2.16 -6.11 -3.14
CA VAL A 36 2.82 -4.95 -2.53
C VAL A 36 3.30 -5.28 -1.11
N ALA A 37 2.49 -5.97 -0.31
CA ALA A 37 2.88 -6.37 1.04
C ALA A 37 4.08 -7.34 1.04
N GLU A 38 4.13 -8.29 0.10
CA GLU A 38 5.27 -9.17 -0.11
C GLU A 38 6.53 -8.39 -0.53
N ALA A 39 6.41 -7.43 -1.45
CA ALA A 39 7.53 -6.57 -1.85
C ALA A 39 8.05 -5.71 -0.67
N LEU A 40 7.17 -5.24 0.21
CA LEU A 40 7.55 -4.55 1.44
C LEU A 40 8.30 -5.47 2.41
N ALA A 41 7.84 -6.71 2.57
CA ALA A 41 8.51 -7.70 3.42
C ALA A 41 9.89 -8.06 2.85
N ASP A 42 10.00 -8.31 1.55
CA ASP A 42 11.23 -8.66 0.85
C ASP A 42 12.26 -7.52 0.86
N SER A 43 11.79 -6.27 0.83
CA SER A 43 12.66 -5.09 0.97
C SER A 43 13.15 -4.86 2.40
N GLY A 44 12.65 -5.63 3.38
CA GLY A 44 12.97 -5.47 4.80
C GLY A 44 12.36 -4.21 5.40
N THR A 45 11.23 -3.75 4.86
CA THR A 45 10.57 -2.52 5.33
C THR A 45 10.03 -2.73 6.75
N LEU A 46 10.38 -1.81 7.65
CA LEU A 46 9.87 -1.81 9.01
C LEU A 46 8.62 -0.93 9.11
N ILE A 47 7.50 -1.55 9.45
CA ILE A 47 6.27 -0.82 9.76
C ILE A 47 6.30 -0.41 11.23
N VAL A 48 6.06 0.87 11.47
CA VAL A 48 6.07 1.44 12.82
C VAL A 48 4.70 1.97 13.22
N ASP A 49 4.38 1.90 14.50
CA ASP A 49 3.19 2.49 15.08
C ASP A 49 3.33 4.03 15.23
N ALA A 50 2.28 4.67 15.76
CA ALA A 50 2.27 6.11 16.00
C ALA A 50 3.34 6.59 17.00
N LEU A 51 3.94 5.69 17.79
CA LEU A 51 5.02 5.97 18.73
C LEU A 51 6.41 5.68 18.13
N GLY A 52 6.46 5.28 16.84
CA GLY A 52 7.69 4.91 16.15
C GLY A 52 8.25 3.55 16.57
N GLN A 53 7.47 2.71 17.25
CA GLN A 53 7.87 1.35 17.62
C GLN A 53 7.45 0.36 16.53
N ALA A 54 8.15 -0.78 16.41
CA ALA A 54 7.75 -1.83 15.48
C ALA A 54 6.30 -2.25 15.72
N ALA A 55 5.47 -2.16 14.68
CA ALA A 55 4.06 -2.52 14.77
C ALA A 55 3.89 -4.06 14.76
N TYR A 56 2.94 -4.57 15.54
CA TYR A 56 2.64 -6.01 15.63
C TYR A 56 1.22 -6.30 15.13
N GLY A 57 1.07 -7.41 14.39
CA GLY A 57 -0.22 -7.85 13.88
C GLY A 57 -0.80 -6.97 12.77
N VAL A 58 0.06 -6.26 12.04
CA VAL A 58 -0.31 -5.43 10.89
C VAL A 58 -0.82 -6.33 9.77
N THR A 59 -1.97 -6.01 9.18
CA THR A 59 -2.47 -6.71 7.99
C THR A 59 -1.80 -6.19 6.72
N ASP A 60 -1.83 -6.97 5.64
CA ASP A 60 -1.29 -6.56 4.34
C ASP A 60 -1.92 -5.24 3.87
N GLU A 61 -3.24 -5.08 4.05
CA GLU A 61 -3.91 -3.84 3.70
C GLU A 61 -3.43 -2.64 4.56
N GLU A 62 -3.16 -2.84 5.86
CA GLU A 62 -2.62 -1.79 6.73
C GLU A 62 -1.19 -1.41 6.36
N ALA A 63 -0.37 -2.39 5.97
CA ALA A 63 0.98 -2.17 5.47
C ALA A 63 0.99 -1.30 4.20
N VAL A 64 0.15 -1.66 3.23
CA VAL A 64 0.00 -0.90 1.97
C VAL A 64 -0.54 0.50 2.23
N LEU A 65 -1.52 0.67 3.13
CA LEU A 65 -2.02 2.00 3.49
C LEU A 65 -0.93 2.87 4.14
N GLY A 66 -0.09 2.30 5.00
CA GLY A 66 1.06 3.01 5.59
C GLY A 66 2.10 3.43 4.54
N LEU A 67 2.32 2.59 3.54
CA LEU A 67 3.16 2.90 2.39
C LEU A 67 2.60 4.09 1.59
N ILE A 68 1.30 4.06 1.26
CA ILE A 68 0.65 5.14 0.51
C ILE A 68 0.65 6.46 1.31
N ASP A 69 0.35 6.44 2.61
CA ASP A 69 0.44 7.65 3.46
C ASP A 69 1.85 8.23 3.48
N THR A 70 2.88 7.37 3.53
CA THR A 70 4.27 7.81 3.41
C THR A 70 4.55 8.42 2.04
N TYR A 71 4.03 7.83 0.96
CA TYR A 71 4.21 8.35 -0.40
C TYR A 71 3.56 9.73 -0.57
N ILE A 72 2.32 9.89 -0.11
CA ILE A 72 1.59 11.15 -0.11
C ILE A 72 2.41 12.24 0.59
N ARG A 73 3.00 11.95 1.75
CA ARG A 73 3.84 12.93 2.47
C ARG A 73 5.07 13.34 1.67
N VAL A 74 5.69 12.39 0.94
CA VAL A 74 6.80 12.69 0.04
C VAL A 74 6.33 13.57 -1.13
N LEU A 75 5.23 13.22 -1.79
CA LEU A 75 4.64 14.00 -2.89
C LEU A 75 4.31 15.43 -2.46
N LEU A 76 3.64 15.58 -1.32
CA LEU A 76 3.31 16.90 -0.75
C LEU A 76 4.57 17.71 -0.40
N HIS A 77 5.62 17.05 0.10
CA HIS A 77 6.89 17.71 0.36
C HIS A 77 7.58 18.21 -0.92
N LEU A 78 7.39 17.50 -2.04
CA LEU A 78 7.91 17.87 -3.36
C LEU A 78 7.01 18.88 -4.10
N GLY A 79 5.80 19.15 -3.60
CA GLY A 79 4.83 20.04 -4.24
C GLY A 79 3.93 19.37 -5.28
N GLU A 80 3.97 18.04 -5.38
CA GLU A 80 3.18 17.22 -6.30
C GLU A 80 1.76 16.99 -5.74
N VAL A 81 0.96 18.05 -5.69
CA VAL A 81 -0.36 18.05 -5.03
C VAL A 81 -1.41 17.24 -5.79
N GLU A 82 -1.35 17.21 -7.12
CA GLU A 82 -2.29 16.46 -7.97
C GLU A 82 -2.11 14.96 -7.76
N GLU A 83 -0.89 14.46 -7.92
CA GLU A 83 -0.54 13.06 -7.65
C GLU A 83 -0.92 12.63 -6.22
N ALA A 84 -0.68 13.51 -5.23
CA ALA A 84 -1.06 13.23 -3.85
C ALA A 84 -2.58 13.13 -3.64
N ALA A 85 -3.37 13.85 -4.43
CA ALA A 85 -4.84 13.78 -4.40
C ALA A 85 -5.34 12.45 -4.99
N ASP A 86 -4.73 12.00 -6.10
CA ASP A 86 -5.07 10.74 -6.75
C ASP A 86 -4.85 9.53 -5.82
N MET A 87 -3.80 9.57 -5.00
CA MET A 87 -3.56 8.55 -3.97
C MET A 87 -4.70 8.46 -2.93
N GLY A 88 -5.46 9.54 -2.74
CA GLY A 88 -6.64 9.54 -1.86
C GLY A 88 -7.72 8.58 -2.32
N GLU A 89 -7.96 8.48 -3.63
CA GLU A 89 -8.95 7.55 -4.20
C GLU A 89 -8.54 6.09 -3.97
N VAL A 90 -7.24 5.81 -4.07
CA VAL A 90 -6.66 4.49 -3.81
C VAL A 90 -6.85 4.09 -2.34
N ILE A 91 -6.61 5.01 -1.40
CA ILE A 91 -6.86 4.79 0.03
C ILE A 91 -8.33 4.43 0.27
N GLU A 92 -9.26 5.23 -0.28
CA GLU A 92 -10.69 4.99 -0.11
C GLU A 92 -11.11 3.63 -0.66
N ARG A 93 -10.55 3.24 -1.81
CA ARG A 93 -10.80 1.95 -2.45
C ARG A 93 -10.36 0.78 -1.57
N ILE A 94 -9.14 0.81 -1.01
CA ILE A 94 -8.62 -0.22 -0.10
C ILE A 94 -9.47 -0.29 1.18
N GLN A 95 -9.80 0.85 1.79
CA GLN A 95 -10.64 0.88 3.00
C GLN A 95 -12.07 0.36 2.73
N SER A 96 -12.62 0.65 1.56
CA SER A 96 -13.91 0.11 1.11
C SER A 96 -13.85 -1.41 0.97
N PHE A 97 -12.79 -1.94 0.37
CA PHE A 97 -12.51 -3.37 0.28
C PHE A 97 -12.39 -4.04 1.65
N GLN A 98 -11.57 -3.51 2.57
CA GLN A 98 -11.44 -4.02 3.95
C GLN A 98 -12.80 -4.13 4.65
N ARG A 99 -13.64 -3.09 4.53
CA ARG A 99 -14.99 -3.07 5.12
C ARG A 99 -15.89 -4.16 4.52
N ARG A 100 -15.82 -4.41 3.21
CA ARG A 100 -16.55 -5.49 2.53
C ARG A 100 -16.06 -6.87 3.01
N ARG A 101 -14.74 -7.08 3.08
CA ARG A 101 -14.11 -8.32 3.54
C ARG A 101 -14.51 -8.67 4.97
N LYS A 102 -14.44 -7.71 5.90
CA LYS A 102 -14.85 -7.90 7.30
C LYS A 102 -16.31 -8.32 7.44
N ARG A 103 -17.21 -7.74 6.64
CA ARG A 103 -18.64 -8.10 6.61
C ARG A 103 -18.89 -9.51 6.04
N ARG A 104 -18.05 -9.99 5.11
CA ARG A 104 -18.14 -11.37 4.59
C ARG A 104 -17.67 -12.37 5.63
N GLY A 105 -16.55 -12.09 6.30
CA GLY A 105 -16.02 -12.94 7.38
C GLY A 105 -16.99 -13.08 8.55
N SER A 106 -17.69 -12.01 8.94
CA SER A 106 -18.66 -12.05 10.04
C SER A 106 -19.97 -12.80 9.73
N ARG A 107 -20.25 -13.13 8.47
CA ARG A 107 -21.45 -13.90 8.07
C ARG A 107 -21.17 -15.40 7.93
N ALA A 108 -19.89 -15.80 7.93
CA ALA A 108 -19.45 -17.18 7.81
C ALA A 108 -19.14 -17.84 9.17
N SER A 109 -19.26 -17.08 10.27
CA SER A 109 -19.14 -17.53 11.67
C SER A 109 -20.49 -17.52 12.36
#